data_AF-A0A101JIK6-F1
#
_entry.id   AF-A0A101JIK6-F1
#
_cell.length_a   1.000
_cell.length_b   1.000
_cell.length_c   1.000
_cell.angle_alpha   90.00
_cell.angle_beta   90.00
_cell.angle_gamma   90.00
#
_symmetry.space_group_name_H-M   'P 1'
#
loop_
_entity.id
_entity.type
_entity.pdbx_description
1 polymer ?
#
loop_
_entity_poly.entity_id
_entity_poly.type
_entity_poly.pdbx_seq_one_letter_code
_entity_poly.pdbx_strand_id
1 'polypeptide(L)'
;MSAQTDGPYGPLIPMPELTPDALRAAVARIAPSRIPALTHHLFEATTNAQQTQSLAPLRAFVHSWAVFVAIERHPDRAARLRELEQLVDAGEQDPTQAINEIRAIREAAEAEAGL
;
A
#
# COMPACT_ATOMS: atom_id res chain seq x y z
N MET A 1 5.07 14.46 18.71
CA MET A 1 4.10 15.39 18.10
C MET A 1 3.42 14.63 16.99
N SER A 2 2.17 14.24 17.19
CA SER A 2 1.39 13.40 16.29
C SER A 2 0.76 14.27 15.20
N ALA A 3 1.25 14.17 13.97
CA ALA A 3 0.51 14.68 12.81
C ALA A 3 -0.44 13.57 12.35
N GLN A 4 -1.51 13.35 13.11
CA GLN A 4 -2.63 12.57 12.62
C GLN A 4 -3.51 13.53 11.81
N THR A 5 -3.15 13.69 10.55
CA THR A 5 -4.00 14.38 9.58
C THR A 5 -4.92 13.33 8.94
N ASP A 6 -5.85 12.79 9.74
CA ASP A 6 -7.08 12.29 9.16
C ASP A 6 -7.82 13.53 8.68
N GLY A 7 -7.80 13.78 7.36
CA GLY A 7 -8.55 14.88 6.77
C GLY A 7 -10.05 14.77 7.12
N PRO A 8 -10.83 15.85 6.92
CA PRO A 8 -12.26 15.86 7.26
C PRO A 8 -13.12 14.83 6.49
N TYR A 9 -12.53 14.11 5.53
CA TYR A 9 -13.15 13.05 4.76
C TYR A 9 -12.54 11.71 5.18
N GLY A 10 -13.36 10.86 5.81
CA GLY A 10 -12.96 9.49 6.16
C GLY A 10 -12.60 8.65 4.93
N PRO A 11 -12.18 7.38 5.14
CA PRO A 11 -11.66 6.54 4.06
C PRO A 11 -12.71 6.34 2.95
N LEU A 12 -12.27 6.36 1.69
CA LEU A 12 -13.12 6.17 0.50
C LEU A 12 -13.87 4.83 0.49
N ILE A 13 -13.26 3.82 1.12
CA ILE A 13 -13.80 2.48 1.33
C ILE A 13 -13.39 1.94 2.71
N PRO A 14 -14.17 1.06 3.35
CA PRO A 14 -13.68 0.28 4.47
C PRO A 14 -12.48 -0.57 4.06
N MET A 15 -11.67 -1.00 5.03
CA MET A 15 -10.62 -1.98 4.77
C MET A 15 -11.26 -3.27 4.23
N PRO A 16 -10.85 -3.78 3.05
CA PRO A 16 -11.40 -5.01 2.51
C PRO A 16 -10.89 -6.23 3.30
N GLU A 17 -11.52 -7.38 3.10
CA GLU A 17 -10.94 -8.65 3.49
C GLU A 17 -9.58 -8.85 2.80
N LEU A 18 -8.62 -9.49 3.48
CA LEU A 18 -7.28 -9.72 2.96
C LEU A 18 -7.22 -10.95 2.04
N THR A 19 -8.10 -10.97 1.05
CA THR A 19 -8.14 -11.98 -0.01
C THR A 19 -7.79 -11.34 -1.36
N PRO A 20 -7.19 -12.08 -2.32
CA PRO A 20 -6.84 -11.52 -3.62
C PRO A 20 -8.02 -10.89 -4.37
N ASP A 21 -9.22 -11.47 -4.26
CA ASP A 21 -10.42 -10.98 -4.92
C ASP A 21 -10.93 -9.66 -4.29
N ALA A 22 -11.03 -9.61 -2.96
CA ALA A 22 -11.45 -8.41 -2.25
C ALA A 22 -10.45 -7.25 -2.44
N LEU A 23 -9.14 -7.55 -2.44
CA LEU A 23 -8.10 -6.57 -2.76
C LEU A 23 -8.22 -6.06 -4.20
N ARG A 24 -8.46 -6.95 -5.18
CA ARG A 24 -8.69 -6.55 -6.57
C ARG A 24 -9.92 -5.65 -6.70
N ALA A 25 -11.02 -5.97 -6.02
CA ALA A 25 -12.24 -5.15 -6.04
C ALA A 25 -12.00 -3.76 -5.43
N ALA A 26 -11.28 -3.68 -4.31
CA ALA A 26 -10.88 -2.42 -3.69
C ALA A 26 -10.02 -1.57 -4.63
N VAL A 27 -8.97 -2.16 -5.23
CA VAL A 27 -8.09 -1.47 -6.18
C VAL A 27 -8.85 -0.98 -7.40
N ALA A 28 -9.80 -1.76 -7.94
CA ALA A 28 -10.61 -1.34 -9.07
C ALA A 28 -11.43 -0.09 -8.78
N ARG A 29 -11.82 0.12 -7.52
CA ARG A 29 -12.61 1.26 -7.08
C ARG A 29 -11.77 2.51 -6.80
N ILE A 30 -10.60 2.37 -6.16
CA ILE A 30 -9.80 3.53 -5.69
C ILE A 30 -8.60 3.84 -6.59
N ALA A 31 -8.07 2.86 -7.32
CA ALA A 31 -6.87 3.01 -8.14
C ALA A 31 -6.93 2.09 -9.38
N PRO A 32 -7.91 2.27 -10.29
CA PRO A 32 -8.14 1.35 -11.40
C PRO A 32 -6.93 1.18 -12.33
N SER A 33 -6.09 2.22 -12.45
CA SER A 33 -4.83 2.17 -13.22
C SER A 33 -3.81 1.17 -12.66
N ARG A 34 -3.96 0.69 -11.42
CA ARG A 34 -3.07 -0.27 -10.77
C ARG A 34 -3.50 -1.72 -10.94
N ILE A 35 -4.67 -1.99 -11.53
CA ILE A 35 -5.15 -3.36 -11.80
C ILE A 35 -4.18 -4.20 -12.64
N PRO A 36 -3.53 -3.66 -13.70
CA PRO A 36 -2.53 -4.41 -14.45
C PRO A 36 -1.34 -4.84 -13.57
N ALA A 37 -0.84 -3.94 -12.72
CA ALA A 37 0.27 -4.23 -11.81
C ALA A 37 -0.12 -5.28 -10.75
N LEU A 38 -1.34 -5.19 -10.20
CA LEU A 38 -1.87 -6.20 -9.28
C LEU A 38 -1.95 -7.58 -9.93
N THR A 39 -2.48 -7.63 -11.14
CA THR A 39 -2.64 -8.88 -11.88
C THR A 39 -1.28 -9.50 -12.19
N HIS A 40 -0.30 -8.69 -12.61
CA HIS A 40 1.07 -9.15 -12.85
C HIS A 40 1.72 -9.73 -11.58
N HIS A 41 1.67 -9.00 -10.46
CA HIS A 41 2.24 -9.45 -9.20
C HIS A 41 1.58 -10.75 -8.70
N LEU A 42 0.27 -10.95 -8.92
CA LEU A 42 -0.39 -12.21 -8.59
C LEU A 42 0.13 -13.39 -9.44
N PHE A 43 0.38 -13.18 -10.73
CA PHE A 43 0.98 -14.20 -11.60
C PHE A 43 2.40 -14.54 -11.16
N GLU A 44 3.22 -13.54 -10.82
CA GLU A 44 4.57 -13.75 -10.29
C GLU A 44 4.55 -14.51 -8.97
N ALA A 45 3.69 -14.09 -8.03
CA ALA A 45 3.55 -14.74 -6.73
C ALA A 45 3.11 -16.20 -6.87
N THR A 46 2.18 -16.49 -7.78
CA THR A 46 1.71 -17.87 -8.06
C THR A 46 2.83 -18.71 -8.67
N THR A 47 3.56 -18.16 -9.64
CA THR A 47 4.70 -18.83 -10.29
C THR A 47 5.80 -19.15 -9.27
N ASN A 48 6.18 -18.17 -8.45
CA ASN A 48 7.19 -18.32 -7.42
C ASN A 48 6.75 -19.32 -6.34
N ALA A 49 5.47 -19.32 -5.96
CA ALA A 49 4.94 -20.26 -4.99
C ALA A 49 5.04 -21.71 -5.48
N GLN A 50 4.79 -21.95 -6.76
CA GLN A 50 4.98 -23.26 -7.38
C GLN A 50 6.45 -23.67 -7.44
N GLN A 51 7.33 -22.78 -7.91
CA GLN A 51 8.77 -23.05 -8.04
C GLN A 51 9.44 -23.34 -6.68
N THR A 52 9.04 -22.61 -5.66
CA THR A 52 9.61 -22.73 -4.30
C THR A 52 8.83 -23.68 -3.39
N GLN A 53 7.72 -24.24 -3.87
CA GLN A 53 6.78 -25.05 -3.08
C GLN A 53 6.37 -24.37 -1.76
N SER A 54 6.17 -23.07 -1.80
CA SER A 54 5.92 -22.24 -0.61
C SER A 54 4.79 -21.24 -0.86
N LEU A 55 3.92 -21.04 0.13
CA LEU A 55 2.90 -19.99 0.09
C LEU A 55 3.43 -18.61 0.48
N ALA A 56 4.73 -18.48 0.81
CA ALA A 56 5.31 -17.19 1.18
C ALA A 56 5.14 -16.09 0.12
N PRO A 57 5.31 -16.34 -1.19
CA PRO A 57 5.09 -15.32 -2.22
C PRO A 57 3.63 -14.83 -2.26
N LEU A 58 2.66 -15.72 -2.05
CA LEU A 58 1.24 -15.33 -2.01
C LEU A 58 0.91 -14.51 -0.75
N ARG A 59 1.52 -14.83 0.40
CA ARG A 59 1.40 -13.98 1.61
C ARG A 59 2.00 -12.60 1.39
N ALA A 60 3.17 -12.51 0.75
CA ALA A 60 3.82 -11.25 0.42
C ALA A 60 2.99 -10.41 -0.58
N PHE A 61 2.32 -11.07 -1.54
CA PHE A 61 1.35 -10.43 -2.42
C PHE A 61 0.20 -9.80 -1.64
N VAL A 62 -0.46 -10.58 -0.76
CA VAL A 62 -1.57 -10.08 0.05
C VAL A 62 -1.12 -8.91 0.94
N HIS A 63 0.03 -9.03 1.62
CA HIS A 63 0.61 -7.96 2.45
C HIS A 63 0.80 -6.67 1.65
N SER A 64 1.51 -6.76 0.53
CA SER A 64 1.84 -5.60 -0.32
C SER A 64 0.58 -4.84 -0.76
N TRP A 65 -0.44 -5.57 -1.20
CA TRP A 65 -1.68 -4.97 -1.70
C TRP A 65 -2.63 -4.53 -0.59
N ALA A 66 -2.61 -5.16 0.57
CA ALA A 66 -3.32 -4.70 1.76
C ALA A 66 -2.78 -3.35 2.22
N VAL A 67 -1.46 -3.20 2.34
CA VAL A 67 -0.81 -1.92 2.69
C VAL A 67 -1.11 -0.85 1.64
N PHE A 68 -1.04 -1.20 0.35
CA PHE A 68 -1.40 -0.29 -0.73
C PHE A 68 -2.83 0.23 -0.60
N VAL A 69 -3.81 -0.66 -0.39
CA VAL A 69 -5.22 -0.27 -0.22
C VAL A 69 -5.43 0.55 1.06
N ALA A 70 -4.77 0.17 2.16
CA ALA A 70 -4.84 0.89 3.43
C ALA A 70 -4.32 2.34 3.30
N ILE A 71 -3.35 2.59 2.42
CA ILE A 71 -2.87 3.95 2.11
C ILE A 71 -3.82 4.68 1.15
N GLU A 72 -4.13 4.09 -0.01
CA GLU A 72 -4.88 4.76 -1.09
C GLU A 72 -6.36 5.02 -0.75
N ARG A 73 -6.93 4.30 0.22
CA ARG A 73 -8.27 4.60 0.72
C ARG A 73 -8.35 5.95 1.43
N HIS A 74 -7.20 6.55 1.79
CA HIS A 74 -7.07 7.88 2.40
C HIS A 74 -6.34 8.83 1.45
N PRO A 75 -7.04 9.64 0.63
CA PRO A 75 -6.43 10.45 -0.42
C PRO A 75 -5.32 11.39 0.07
N ASP A 76 -5.50 12.01 1.24
CA ASP A 76 -4.52 12.94 1.82
C ASP A 76 -3.24 12.21 2.22
N ARG A 77 -3.37 11.02 2.82
CA ARG A 77 -2.23 10.16 3.17
C ARG A 77 -1.48 9.69 1.92
N ALA A 78 -2.21 9.29 0.89
CA ALA A 78 -1.63 8.86 -0.37
C ALA A 78 -0.93 10.01 -1.12
N ALA A 79 -1.50 11.22 -1.10
CA ALA A 79 -0.87 12.42 -1.64
C ALA A 79 0.44 12.74 -0.90
N ARG A 80 0.39 12.73 0.43
CA ARG A 80 1.57 12.97 1.27
C ARG A 80 2.68 11.95 1.02
N LEU A 81 2.35 10.67 0.89
CA LEU A 81 3.33 9.63 0.57
C LEU A 81 4.03 9.92 -0.76
N ARG A 82 3.27 10.28 -1.81
CA ARG A 82 3.83 10.60 -3.13
C ARG A 82 4.74 11.82 -3.11
N GLU A 83 4.39 12.86 -2.36
CA GLU A 83 5.25 14.04 -2.16
C GLU A 83 6.58 13.67 -1.50
N LEU A 84 6.53 12.83 -0.46
CA LEU A 84 7.72 12.38 0.26
C LEU A 84 8.61 11.49 -0.61
N GLU A 85 8.02 10.56 -1.37
CA GLU A 85 8.74 9.71 -2.32
C GLU A 85 9.45 10.56 -3.39
N GLN A 86 8.78 11.59 -3.93
CA GLN A 86 9.39 12.54 -4.88
C GLN A 86 10.55 13.34 -4.27
N LEU A 87 10.44 13.76 -3.00
CA LEU A 87 11.51 14.48 -2.31
C LEU A 87 12.74 13.58 -2.13
N VAL A 88 12.53 12.32 -1.74
CA VAL A 88 13.61 11.33 -1.61
C VAL A 88 14.28 11.06 -2.96
N ASP A 89 13.49 10.89 -4.02
CA ASP A 89 13.99 10.63 -5.37
C ASP A 89 14.77 11.83 -5.95
N ALA A 90 14.37 13.07 -5.63
CA ALA A 90 15.04 14.29 -6.10
C ALA A 90 16.43 14.49 -5.47
N GLY A 91 16.67 13.97 -4.27
CA GLY A 91 17.99 14.01 -3.60
C GLY A 91 18.48 15.42 -3.23
N GLU A 92 17.60 16.42 -3.19
CA GLU A 92 17.98 17.83 -3.01
C GLU A 92 18.24 18.24 -1.55
N GLN A 93 17.89 17.40 -0.56
CA GLN A 93 18.01 17.66 0.89
C GLN A 93 18.34 16.37 1.66
N ASP A 94 18.69 16.46 2.96
CA ASP A 94 18.79 15.29 3.85
C ASP A 94 17.44 14.54 3.88
N PRO A 95 17.35 13.34 3.28
CA PRO A 95 16.08 12.64 3.13
C PRO A 95 15.64 11.94 4.42
N THR A 96 16.43 12.01 5.49
CA THR A 96 16.17 11.26 6.73
C THR A 96 14.78 11.53 7.29
N GLN A 97 14.34 12.79 7.33
CA GLN A 97 13.00 13.13 7.81
C GLN A 97 11.91 12.54 6.90
N ALA A 98 12.08 12.64 5.58
CA ALA A 98 11.11 12.11 4.63
C ALA A 98 11.02 10.58 4.69
N ILE A 99 12.16 9.89 4.80
CA ILE A 99 12.23 8.43 4.97
C ILE A 99 11.52 7.98 6.26
N ASN A 100 11.72 8.71 7.37
CA ASN A 100 11.05 8.41 8.63
C ASN A 100 9.54 8.59 8.53
N GLU A 101 9.07 9.62 7.84
CA GLU A 101 7.64 9.86 7.63
C GLU A 101 7.01 8.82 6.69
N ILE A 102 7.69 8.44 5.61
CA ILE A 102 7.27 7.33 4.72
C ILE A 102 7.11 6.04 5.53
N ARG A 103 8.06 5.74 6.41
CA ARG A 103 7.99 4.57 7.28
C ARG A 103 6.78 4.63 8.21
N ALA A 104 6.55 5.77 8.86
CA ALA A 104 5.41 5.95 9.75
C ALA A 104 4.06 5.78 9.02
N ILE A 105 3.95 6.28 7.78
CA ILE A 105 2.76 6.08 6.94
C ILE A 105 2.53 4.59 6.65
N ARG A 106 3.59 3.84 6.34
CA ARG A 106 3.51 2.41 6.05
C ARG A 106 3.16 1.59 7.29
N GLU A 107 3.78 1.88 8.43
CA GLU A 107 3.47 1.23 9.72
C GLU A 107 2.01 1.46 10.14
N ALA A 108 1.50 2.68 9.98
CA ALA A 108 0.09 2.98 10.25
C ALA A 108 -0.85 2.20 9.32
N ALA A 109 -0.49 2.08 8.03
CA ALA A 109 -1.26 1.30 7.07
C ALA A 109 -1.25 -0.21 7.35
N GLU A 110 -0.12 -0.76 7.80
CA GLU A 110 -0.01 -2.15 8.26
C GLU A 110 -0.90 -2.41 9.48
N ALA A 111 -0.84 -1.53 10.48
CA ALA A 111 -1.69 -1.63 11.67
C ALA A 111 -3.19 -1.57 11.33
N GLU A 112 -3.60 -0.71 10.39
CA GLU A 112 -4.98 -0.64 9.91
C GLU A 112 -5.42 -1.88 9.12
N ALA A 113 -4.47 -2.54 8.43
CA ALA A 113 -4.71 -3.79 7.74
C ALA A 113 -4.69 -5.01 8.67
N GLY A 114 -4.20 -4.88 9.91
CA GLY A 114 -4.06 -5.97 10.86
C GLY A 114 -2.87 -6.90 10.55
N LEU A 115 -1.79 -6.34 10.00
CA LEU A 115 -0.55 -7.05 9.62
C LEU A 115 0.55 -6.90 10.67
#